data_AF-A0A8C5L4L2-F1
#
_entry.id   AF-A0A8C5L4L2-F1
#
_cell.length_a   1.000
_cell.length_b   1.000
_cell.length_c   1.000
_cell.angle_alpha   90.00
_cell.angle_beta   90.00
_cell.angle_gamma   90.00
#
_symmetry.space_group_name_H-M   'P 1'
#
loop_
_entity.id
_entity.type
_entity.pdbx_description
1 polymer ?
#
loop_
_entity_poly.entity_id
_entity_poly.type
_entity_poly.pdbx_seq_one_letter_code
_entity_poly.pdbx_strand_id
1 'polypeptide(L)'
;MAAAPWEDCFQQALPEKVQRKPAEQNVVHLPPMLRLLQKRQEVVAADQELRAQKEAFHTRMAALSQRWEQLEQKEQELQGSFMHFDKFLQEAEARRSRAKRRAVEEQMQAGRLEEEARRLRAQLEELRRERARLQRRVQRLEPCARLLERALEQMPEESKWTQILNTAAEKTLLLGRTRMAVLNLFQLVRMRQRQPLALDVEDTEGQLEQVKLFILDLSATLASLPQTQLVASAS
;
A
#
# COMPACT_ATOMS: atom_id res chain seq x y z
N MET A 1 62.10 -25.63 -23.10
CA MET A 1 62.78 -25.96 -24.36
C MET A 1 64.23 -25.58 -24.19
N ALA A 2 65.12 -26.58 -24.07
CA ALA A 2 66.53 -26.35 -23.84
C ALA A 2 67.14 -25.66 -25.06
N ALA A 3 67.71 -24.47 -24.87
CA ALA A 3 68.57 -23.86 -25.86
C ALA A 3 69.77 -24.80 -26.05
N ALA A 4 69.93 -25.35 -27.24
CA ALA A 4 71.14 -26.11 -27.57
C ALA A 4 72.35 -25.21 -27.24
N PRO A 5 73.32 -25.70 -26.45
CA PRO A 5 74.47 -24.90 -26.10
C PRO A 5 75.13 -24.47 -27.41
N TRP A 6 75.27 -23.16 -27.61
CA TRP A 6 75.91 -22.61 -28.80
C TRP A 6 77.30 -23.23 -29.04
N GLU A 7 77.92 -23.78 -27.98
CA GLU A 7 79.13 -24.60 -28.00
C GLU A 7 79.03 -25.82 -28.93
N ASP A 8 77.91 -26.55 -28.96
CA ASP A 8 77.74 -27.77 -29.77
C ASP A 8 77.65 -27.44 -31.28
N CYS A 9 76.96 -26.35 -31.64
CA CYS A 9 76.90 -25.86 -33.02
C CYS A 9 78.27 -25.35 -33.50
N PHE A 10 79.05 -24.72 -32.63
CA PHE A 10 80.39 -24.23 -32.96
C PHE A 10 81.36 -25.41 -33.19
N GLN A 11 81.29 -26.44 -32.34
CA GLN A 11 82.13 -27.63 -32.46
C GLN A 11 81.83 -28.48 -33.70
N GLN A 12 80.60 -28.47 -34.23
CA GLN A 12 80.28 -29.19 -35.47
C GLN A 12 80.71 -28.46 -36.76
N ALA A 13 80.83 -27.13 -36.75
CA ALA A 13 81.18 -26.35 -37.95
C ALA A 13 82.70 -26.18 -38.17
N LEU A 14 83.49 -26.31 -37.11
CA LEU A 14 84.95 -26.13 -37.11
C LEU A 14 85.77 -27.26 -37.79
N PRO A 15 85.42 -28.56 -37.70
CA PRO A 15 86.24 -29.64 -38.24
C PRO A 15 86.33 -29.64 -39.78
N GLU A 16 85.27 -29.20 -40.47
CA GLU A 16 85.25 -29.20 -41.95
C GLU A 16 86.17 -28.16 -42.58
N LYS A 17 86.37 -26.99 -41.94
CA LYS A 17 87.22 -25.92 -42.51
C LYS A 17 88.70 -26.03 -42.13
N VAL A 18 89.05 -26.73 -41.05
CA VAL A 18 90.43 -26.84 -40.55
C VAL A 18 91.23 -27.97 -41.24
N GLN A 19 90.58 -28.91 -41.92
CA GLN A 19 91.24 -30.10 -42.51
C GLN A 19 91.65 -30.02 -43.98
N ARG A 20 91.66 -28.84 -44.63
CA ARG A 20 92.41 -28.70 -45.90
C ARG A 20 93.90 -28.43 -45.63
N LYS A 21 94.60 -29.42 -45.08
CA LYS A 21 96.03 -29.58 -45.39
C LYS A 21 96.09 -30.10 -46.82
N PRO A 22 96.74 -29.42 -47.79
CA PRO A 22 97.00 -30.06 -49.07
C PRO A 22 97.94 -31.24 -48.78
N ALA A 23 97.47 -32.45 -49.09
CA ALA A 23 98.34 -33.60 -49.18
C ALA A 23 99.43 -33.27 -50.21
N GLU A 24 100.68 -33.16 -49.75
CA GLU A 24 101.84 -33.00 -50.62
C GLU A 24 102.07 -34.31 -51.37
N GLN A 25 101.38 -34.50 -52.48
CA GLN A 25 101.70 -35.56 -53.43
C GLN A 25 101.73 -34.96 -54.84
N ASN A 26 102.89 -35.10 -55.48
CA ASN A 26 103.31 -34.63 -56.81
C ASN A 26 103.92 -33.22 -56.87
N VAL A 27 105.16 -33.09 -56.38
CA VAL A 27 106.01 -31.92 -56.63
C VAL A 27 106.65 -32.03 -58.02
N VAL A 28 106.03 -31.41 -59.01
CA VAL A 28 106.77 -30.96 -60.20
C VAL A 28 107.74 -29.88 -59.71
N HIS A 29 109.04 -30.05 -59.96
CA HIS A 29 110.08 -29.13 -59.49
C HIS A 29 110.02 -27.81 -60.27
N LEU A 30 109.07 -26.93 -59.95
CA LEU A 30 109.03 -25.57 -60.49
C LEU A 30 110.18 -24.71 -59.89
N PRO A 31 110.83 -23.84 -60.69
CA PRO A 31 111.79 -22.85 -60.22
C PRO A 31 111.31 -22.05 -58.99
N PRO A 32 112.19 -21.68 -58.03
CA PRO A 32 111.81 -21.02 -56.77
C PRO A 32 110.92 -19.79 -56.91
N MET A 33 111.11 -19.00 -57.98
CA MET A 33 110.27 -17.83 -58.28
C MET A 33 108.80 -18.18 -58.57
N LEU A 34 108.52 -19.28 -59.27
CA LEU A 34 107.15 -19.69 -59.60
C LEU A 34 106.42 -20.24 -58.38
N ARG A 35 107.13 -20.97 -57.49
CA ARG A 35 106.55 -21.43 -56.21
C ARG A 35 106.17 -20.26 -55.30
N LEU A 36 106.97 -19.20 -55.29
CA LEU A 36 106.71 -17.99 -54.50
C LEU A 36 105.50 -17.21 -55.05
N LEU A 37 105.34 -17.14 -56.37
CA LEU A 37 104.15 -16.56 -57.02
C LEU A 37 102.88 -17.38 -56.74
N GLN A 38 102.97 -18.71 -56.80
CA GLN A 38 101.85 -19.59 -56.46
C GLN A 38 101.42 -19.42 -55.00
N LYS A 39 102.37 -19.36 -54.07
CA LYS A 39 102.07 -19.08 -52.65
C LYS A 39 101.48 -17.69 -52.43
N ARG A 40 101.92 -16.67 -53.18
CA ARG A 40 101.27 -15.34 -53.15
C ARG A 40 99.83 -15.38 -53.65
N GLN A 41 99.55 -16.13 -54.72
CA GLN A 41 98.17 -16.32 -55.21
C GLN A 41 97.30 -17.09 -54.20
N GLU A 42 97.83 -18.13 -53.56
CA GLU A 42 97.13 -18.86 -52.49
C GLU A 42 96.78 -17.96 -51.30
N VAL A 43 97.72 -17.10 -50.88
CA VAL A 43 97.49 -16.13 -49.79
C VAL A 43 96.41 -15.12 -50.19
N VAL A 44 96.42 -14.61 -51.43
CA VAL A 44 95.39 -13.69 -51.92
C VAL A 44 94.02 -14.38 -51.98
N ALA A 45 93.95 -15.62 -52.47
CA ALA A 45 92.71 -16.38 -52.50
C ALA A 45 92.16 -16.69 -51.09
N ALA A 46 93.04 -17.05 -50.15
CA ALA A 46 92.67 -17.27 -48.76
C ALA A 46 92.20 -15.98 -48.07
N ASP A 47 92.83 -14.83 -48.38
CA ASP A 47 92.46 -13.52 -47.85
C ASP A 47 91.10 -13.04 -48.41
N GLN A 48 90.81 -13.32 -49.69
CA GLN A 48 89.49 -13.10 -50.29
C GLN A 48 88.41 -13.98 -49.64
N GLU A 49 88.69 -15.28 -49.45
CA GLU A 49 87.77 -16.21 -48.78
C GLU A 49 87.51 -15.80 -47.32
N LEU A 50 88.54 -15.35 -46.61
CA LEU A 50 88.40 -14.84 -45.24
C LEU A 50 87.52 -13.58 -45.20
N ARG A 51 87.68 -12.67 -46.16
CA ARG A 51 86.82 -11.47 -46.28
C ARG A 51 85.37 -11.86 -46.54
N ALA A 52 85.12 -12.77 -47.49
CA ALA A 52 83.77 -13.28 -47.78
C ALA A 52 83.14 -13.95 -46.53
N GLN A 53 83.92 -14.71 -45.76
CA GLN A 53 83.46 -15.31 -44.51
C GLN A 53 83.13 -14.27 -43.43
N LYS A 54 83.95 -13.22 -43.28
CA LYS A 54 83.68 -12.11 -42.35
C LYS A 54 82.40 -11.38 -42.73
N GLU A 55 82.22 -11.07 -44.00
CA GLU A 55 81.00 -10.42 -44.51
C GLU A 55 79.76 -11.30 -44.28
N ALA A 56 79.84 -12.60 -44.57
CA ALA A 56 78.76 -13.55 -44.30
C ALA A 56 78.44 -13.66 -42.81
N PHE A 57 79.45 -13.65 -41.93
CA PHE A 57 79.27 -13.63 -40.48
C PHE A 57 78.60 -12.34 -40.02
N HIS A 58 79.07 -11.18 -40.46
CA HIS A 58 78.47 -9.88 -40.12
C HIS A 58 77.01 -9.81 -40.59
N THR A 59 76.71 -10.30 -41.78
CA THR A 59 75.35 -10.37 -42.33
C THR A 59 74.45 -11.28 -41.47
N ARG A 60 74.95 -12.45 -41.08
CA ARG A 60 74.24 -13.36 -40.17
C ARG A 60 74.00 -12.72 -38.81
N MET A 61 75.00 -12.02 -38.28
CA MET A 61 74.85 -11.36 -36.99
C MET A 61 73.84 -10.23 -37.03
N ALA A 62 73.83 -9.43 -38.10
CA ALA A 62 72.83 -8.39 -38.30
C ALA A 62 71.40 -8.96 -38.43
N ALA A 63 71.24 -10.08 -39.14
CA ALA A 63 69.94 -10.75 -39.25
C ALA A 63 69.46 -11.32 -37.90
N LEU A 64 70.37 -11.84 -37.09
CA LEU A 64 70.04 -12.31 -35.74
C LEU A 64 69.68 -11.16 -34.81
N SER A 65 70.44 -10.06 -34.79
CA SER A 65 70.12 -8.90 -33.96
C SER A 65 68.76 -8.31 -34.33
N GLN A 66 68.44 -8.22 -35.62
CA GLN A 66 67.11 -7.78 -36.07
C GLN A 66 65.99 -8.71 -35.59
N ARG A 67 66.20 -10.03 -35.61
CA ARG A 67 65.22 -11.00 -35.08
C ARG A 67 65.03 -10.88 -33.58
N TRP A 68 66.10 -10.64 -32.83
CA TRP A 68 66.01 -10.40 -31.38
C TRP A 68 65.16 -9.18 -31.08
N GLU A 69 65.40 -8.07 -31.77
CA GLU A 69 64.64 -6.83 -31.60
C GLU A 69 63.15 -7.02 -31.96
N GLN A 70 62.85 -7.78 -33.02
CA GLN A 70 61.47 -8.12 -33.38
C GLN A 70 60.77 -9.00 -32.34
N LEU A 71 61.48 -9.95 -31.74
CA LEU A 71 60.92 -10.80 -30.68
C LEU A 71 60.62 -9.98 -29.43
N GLU A 72 61.51 -9.07 -29.06
CA GLU A 72 61.33 -8.18 -27.91
C GLU A 72 60.13 -7.22 -28.12
N GLN A 73 59.99 -6.65 -29.32
CA GLN A 73 58.82 -5.83 -29.66
C GLN A 73 57.51 -6.63 -29.56
N LYS A 74 57.47 -7.83 -30.12
CA LYS A 74 56.27 -8.69 -30.04
C LYS A 74 55.95 -9.11 -28.62
N GLU A 75 56.97 -9.37 -27.79
CA GLU A 75 56.77 -9.65 -26.38
C GLU A 75 56.14 -8.45 -25.67
N GLN A 76 56.64 -7.24 -25.90
CA GLN A 76 56.06 -6.01 -25.32
C GLN A 76 54.62 -5.77 -25.79
N GLU A 77 54.32 -5.98 -27.07
CA GLU A 77 52.96 -5.88 -27.62
C GLU A 77 52.00 -6.88 -26.96
N LEU A 78 52.45 -8.12 -26.78
CA LEU A 78 51.67 -9.15 -26.09
C LEU A 78 51.46 -8.81 -24.63
N GLN A 79 52.51 -8.39 -23.92
CA GLN A 79 52.42 -7.95 -22.53
C GLN A 79 51.41 -6.79 -22.37
N GLY A 80 51.46 -5.79 -23.26
CA GLY A 80 50.48 -4.70 -23.30
C GLY A 80 49.06 -5.20 -23.53
N SER A 81 48.89 -6.10 -24.49
CA SER A 81 47.59 -6.72 -24.80
C SER A 81 47.03 -7.51 -23.62
N PHE A 82 47.87 -8.26 -22.90
CA PHE A 82 47.48 -9.00 -21.69
C PHE A 82 46.93 -8.07 -20.61
N MET A 83 47.59 -6.94 -20.33
CA MET A 83 47.07 -5.96 -19.36
C MET A 83 45.70 -5.41 -19.78
N HIS A 84 45.49 -5.16 -21.08
CA HIS A 84 44.20 -4.71 -21.59
C HIS A 84 43.12 -5.79 -21.45
N PHE A 85 43.45 -7.06 -21.71
CA PHE A 85 42.52 -8.18 -21.50
C PHE A 85 42.16 -8.36 -20.03
N ASP A 86 43.13 -8.33 -19.12
CA ASP A 86 42.87 -8.44 -17.68
C ASP A 86 41.96 -7.32 -17.20
N LYS A 87 42.24 -6.07 -17.60
CA LYS A 87 41.37 -4.93 -17.27
C LYS A 87 39.95 -5.12 -17.82
N PHE A 88 39.83 -5.57 -19.07
CA PHE A 88 38.52 -5.83 -19.67
C PHE A 88 37.73 -6.91 -18.92
N LEU A 89 38.40 -8.00 -18.52
CA LEU A 89 37.79 -9.08 -17.74
C LEU A 89 37.32 -8.59 -16.37
N GLN A 90 38.15 -7.82 -15.67
CA GLN A 90 37.78 -7.21 -14.39
C GLN A 90 36.56 -6.29 -14.53
N GLU A 91 36.53 -5.44 -15.57
CA GLU A 91 35.41 -4.54 -15.84
C GLU A 91 34.13 -5.31 -16.23
N ALA A 92 34.26 -6.40 -16.99
CA ALA A 92 33.14 -7.27 -17.34
C ALA A 92 32.58 -8.00 -16.12
N GLU A 93 33.44 -8.53 -15.25
CA GLU A 93 33.03 -9.18 -14.01
C GLU A 93 32.39 -8.19 -13.04
N ALA A 94 32.94 -6.97 -12.91
CA ALA A 94 32.35 -5.91 -12.10
C ALA A 94 30.97 -5.49 -12.64
N ARG A 95 30.79 -5.38 -13.96
CA ARG A 95 29.49 -5.12 -14.60
C ARG A 95 28.50 -6.25 -14.30
N ARG A 96 28.90 -7.51 -14.47
CA ARG A 96 28.07 -8.69 -14.17
C ARG A 96 27.67 -8.75 -12.70
N SER A 97 28.59 -8.48 -11.80
CA SER A 97 28.34 -8.46 -10.35
C SER A 97 27.35 -7.35 -9.97
N ARG A 98 27.49 -6.15 -10.54
CA ARG A 98 26.52 -5.06 -10.34
C ARG A 98 25.13 -5.41 -10.87
N ALA A 99 25.05 -5.99 -12.07
CA ALA A 99 23.78 -6.41 -12.66
C ALA A 99 23.08 -7.48 -11.81
N LYS A 100 23.82 -8.48 -11.31
CA LYS A 100 23.29 -9.50 -10.38
C LYS A 100 22.75 -8.89 -9.09
N ARG A 101 23.50 -7.98 -8.46
CA ARG A 101 23.05 -7.30 -7.22
C ARG A 101 21.76 -6.52 -7.44
N ARG A 102 21.69 -5.73 -8.52
CA ARG A 102 20.47 -4.99 -8.89
C ARG A 102 19.29 -5.91 -9.13
N ALA A 103 19.48 -7.00 -9.87
CA ALA A 103 18.41 -7.97 -10.12
C ALA A 103 17.88 -8.60 -8.82
N VAL A 104 18.76 -8.93 -7.86
CA VAL A 104 18.36 -9.45 -6.55
C VAL A 104 17.63 -8.38 -5.73
N GLU A 105 18.14 -7.15 -5.70
CA GLU A 105 17.50 -6.03 -5.00
C GLU A 105 16.10 -5.74 -5.56
N GLU A 106 15.95 -5.69 -6.88
CA GLU A 106 14.66 -5.52 -7.57
C GLU A 106 13.69 -6.68 -7.27
N GLN A 107 14.16 -7.93 -7.28
CA GLN A 107 13.34 -9.09 -6.91
C GLN A 107 12.87 -9.02 -5.46
N MET A 108 13.75 -8.63 -4.54
CA MET A 108 13.40 -8.47 -3.13
C MET A 108 12.39 -7.33 -2.92
N GLN A 109 12.56 -6.21 -3.62
CA GLN A 109 11.61 -5.08 -3.59
C GLN A 109 10.26 -5.48 -4.18
N ALA A 110 10.24 -6.15 -5.33
CA ALA A 110 9.03 -6.66 -5.95
C ALA A 110 8.29 -7.64 -5.01
N GLY A 111 9.01 -8.55 -4.37
CA GLY A 111 8.44 -9.48 -3.38
C GLY A 111 7.77 -8.76 -2.21
N ARG A 112 8.41 -7.72 -1.64
CA ARG A 112 7.82 -6.91 -0.56
C ARG A 112 6.54 -6.21 -1.01
N LEU A 113 6.56 -5.57 -2.18
CA LEU A 113 5.40 -4.89 -2.74
C LEU A 113 4.26 -5.87 -3.04
N GLU A 114 4.56 -7.07 -3.51
CA GLU A 114 3.56 -8.13 -3.73
C GLU A 114 2.92 -8.59 -2.41
N GLU A 115 3.72 -8.79 -1.36
CA GLU A 115 3.20 -9.15 -0.04
C GLU A 115 2.29 -8.06 0.53
N GLU A 116 2.71 -6.79 0.45
CA GLU A 116 1.90 -5.64 0.85
C GLU A 116 0.60 -5.56 0.03
N ALA A 117 0.68 -5.72 -1.30
CA ALA A 117 -0.50 -5.73 -2.16
C ALA A 117 -1.45 -6.88 -1.80
N ARG A 118 -0.93 -8.09 -1.48
CA ARG A 118 -1.74 -9.22 -1.00
C ARG A 118 -2.44 -8.88 0.32
N ARG A 119 -1.72 -8.29 1.28
CA ARG A 119 -2.28 -7.87 2.59
C ARG A 119 -3.39 -6.84 2.42
N LEU A 120 -3.14 -5.79 1.62
CA LEU A 120 -4.12 -4.73 1.36
C LEU A 120 -5.36 -5.27 0.64
N ARG A 121 -5.19 -6.18 -0.33
CA ARG A 121 -6.34 -6.84 -1.00
C ARG A 121 -7.18 -7.66 -0.02
N ALA A 122 -6.55 -8.40 0.88
CA ALA A 122 -7.27 -9.17 1.90
C ALA A 122 -8.08 -8.24 2.84
N GLN A 123 -7.47 -7.15 3.30
CA GLN A 123 -8.15 -6.14 4.13
C GLN A 123 -9.32 -5.47 3.40
N LEU A 124 -9.15 -5.14 2.12
CA LEU A 124 -10.23 -4.57 1.32
C LEU A 124 -11.41 -5.53 1.17
N GLU A 125 -11.15 -6.82 0.97
CA GLU A 125 -12.21 -7.83 0.90
C GLU A 125 -12.92 -8.00 2.25
N GLU A 126 -12.20 -7.94 3.37
CA GLU A 126 -12.81 -7.96 4.71
C GLU A 126 -13.71 -6.75 4.94
N LEU A 127 -13.22 -5.53 4.67
CA LEU A 127 -14.00 -4.30 4.78
C LEU A 127 -15.23 -4.30 3.85
N ARG A 128 -15.11 -4.88 2.64
CA ARG A 128 -16.25 -5.05 1.73
C ARG A 128 -17.31 -5.98 2.32
N ARG A 129 -16.90 -7.09 2.95
CA ARG A 129 -17.83 -8.00 3.64
C ARG A 129 -18.50 -7.33 4.83
N GLU A 130 -17.76 -6.58 5.63
CA GLU A 130 -18.31 -5.82 6.75
C GLU A 130 -19.32 -4.77 6.29
N ARG A 131 -18.97 -3.99 5.26
CA ARG A 131 -19.88 -3.03 4.64
C ARG A 131 -21.16 -3.71 4.17
N ALA A 132 -21.06 -4.84 3.47
CA ALA A 132 -22.23 -5.58 3.01
C ALA A 132 -23.08 -6.09 4.19
N ARG A 133 -22.45 -6.56 5.28
CA ARG A 133 -23.15 -6.99 6.50
C ARG A 133 -23.89 -5.84 7.17
N LEU A 134 -23.24 -4.67 7.30
CA LEU A 134 -23.85 -3.48 7.88
C LEU A 134 -24.99 -2.95 7.01
N GLN A 135 -24.81 -2.90 5.69
CA GLN A 135 -25.88 -2.52 4.75
C GLN A 135 -27.12 -3.41 4.90
N ARG A 136 -26.94 -4.74 5.01
CA ARG A 136 -28.06 -5.65 5.28
C ARG A 136 -28.74 -5.37 6.63
N ARG A 137 -27.96 -5.04 7.67
CA ARG A 137 -28.53 -4.68 8.98
C ARG A 137 -29.35 -3.39 8.89
N VAL A 138 -28.85 -2.38 8.19
CA VAL A 138 -29.58 -1.13 7.96
C VAL A 138 -30.89 -1.40 7.22
N GLN A 139 -30.84 -2.11 6.09
CA GLN A 139 -32.04 -2.47 5.32
C GLN A 139 -33.07 -3.24 6.14
N ARG A 140 -32.62 -4.12 7.06
CA ARG A 140 -33.53 -4.85 7.96
C ARG A 140 -34.18 -3.98 9.02
N LEU A 141 -33.49 -2.95 9.50
CA LEU A 141 -33.97 -2.06 10.57
C LEU A 141 -34.76 -0.87 10.04
N GLU A 142 -34.56 -0.52 8.77
CA GLU A 142 -35.23 0.60 8.09
C GLU A 142 -36.76 0.60 8.24
N PRO A 143 -37.47 -0.54 8.07
CA PRO A 143 -38.92 -0.57 8.27
C PRO A 143 -39.32 -0.30 9.72
N CYS A 144 -38.56 -0.82 10.70
CA CYS A 144 -38.82 -0.60 12.11
C CYS A 144 -38.63 0.89 12.47
N ALA A 145 -37.58 1.53 11.95
CA ALA A 145 -37.36 2.96 12.14
C ALA A 145 -38.54 3.78 11.59
N ARG A 146 -38.99 3.50 10.36
CA ARG A 146 -40.17 4.16 9.77
C ARG A 146 -41.44 3.97 10.58
N LEU A 147 -41.67 2.78 11.13
CA LEU A 147 -42.85 2.53 11.98
C LEU A 147 -42.78 3.31 13.28
N LEU A 148 -41.59 3.40 13.90
CA LEU A 148 -41.38 4.20 15.10
C LEU A 148 -41.59 5.70 14.82
N GLU A 149 -41.08 6.21 13.71
CA GLU A 149 -41.31 7.59 13.26
C GLU A 149 -42.81 7.87 13.11
N ARG A 150 -43.54 7.00 12.43
CA ARG A 150 -45.00 7.14 12.26
C ARG A 150 -45.76 7.07 13.58
N ALA A 151 -45.34 6.20 14.50
CA ALA A 151 -45.96 6.11 15.83
C ALA A 151 -45.72 7.40 16.64
N LEU A 152 -44.53 7.99 16.54
CA LEU A 152 -44.22 9.28 17.17
C LEU A 152 -45.05 10.42 16.58
N GLU A 153 -45.31 10.41 15.27
CA GLU A 153 -46.20 11.38 14.62
C GLU A 153 -47.66 11.26 15.08
N GLN A 154 -48.11 10.05 15.44
CA GLN A 154 -49.50 9.79 15.89
C GLN A 154 -49.72 10.05 17.38
N MET A 155 -48.68 10.01 18.21
CA MET A 155 -48.78 10.25 19.66
C MET A 155 -49.53 11.54 20.08
N PRO A 156 -49.38 12.69 19.39
CA PRO A 156 -50.15 13.89 19.70
C PRO A 156 -51.65 13.72 19.48
N GLU A 157 -52.07 12.94 18.47
CA GLU A 157 -53.49 12.69 18.19
C GLU A 157 -54.10 11.81 19.28
N GLU A 158 -53.41 10.75 19.69
CA GLU A 158 -53.83 9.87 20.79
C GLU A 158 -53.95 10.64 22.12
N SER A 159 -53.00 11.55 22.39
CA SER A 159 -53.04 12.41 23.56
C SER A 159 -54.25 13.34 23.54
N LYS A 160 -54.57 13.95 22.40
CA LYS A 160 -55.76 14.79 22.23
C LYS A 160 -57.05 13.96 22.42
N TRP A 161 -57.12 12.76 21.86
CA TRP A 161 -58.27 11.87 22.01
C TRP A 161 -58.53 11.52 23.48
N THR A 162 -57.45 11.21 24.21
CA THR A 162 -57.49 10.92 25.65
C THR A 162 -57.98 12.13 26.45
N GLN A 163 -57.51 13.34 26.12
CA GLN A 163 -57.97 14.58 26.77
C GLN A 163 -59.46 14.83 26.54
N ILE A 164 -59.96 14.60 25.32
CA ILE A 164 -61.39 14.76 24.99
C ILE A 164 -62.23 13.76 25.80
N LEU A 165 -61.81 12.49 25.87
CA LEU A 165 -62.51 11.46 26.65
C LEU A 165 -62.58 11.82 28.14
N ASN A 166 -61.45 12.22 28.72
CA ASN A 166 -61.41 12.62 30.13
C ASN A 166 -62.34 13.80 30.40
N THR A 167 -62.31 14.81 29.53
CA THR A 167 -63.21 15.97 29.62
C THR A 167 -64.69 15.56 29.51
N ALA A 168 -65.01 14.64 28.60
CA ALA A 168 -66.38 14.12 28.46
C ALA A 168 -66.83 13.33 29.70
N ALA A 169 -65.95 12.51 30.27
CA ALA A 169 -66.22 11.78 31.51
C ALA A 169 -66.45 12.73 32.69
N GLU A 170 -65.62 13.77 32.85
CA GLU A 170 -65.79 14.81 33.86
C GLU A 170 -67.14 15.54 33.73
N LYS A 171 -67.50 15.96 32.51
CA LYS A 171 -68.80 16.60 32.25
C LYS A 171 -69.97 15.67 32.56
N THR A 172 -69.86 14.39 32.20
CA THR A 172 -70.89 13.39 32.48
C THR A 172 -71.07 13.17 33.99
N LEU A 173 -69.96 13.11 34.74
CA LEU A 173 -69.99 13.02 36.20
C LEU A 173 -70.60 14.27 36.84
N LEU A 174 -70.22 15.46 36.38
CA LEU A 174 -70.79 16.71 36.87
C LEU A 174 -72.29 16.78 36.63
N LEU A 175 -72.74 16.38 35.43
CA LEU A 175 -74.16 16.30 35.09
C LEU A 175 -74.87 15.33 36.04
N GLY A 176 -74.35 14.11 36.25
CA GLY A 176 -74.91 13.15 37.19
C GLY A 176 -75.01 13.69 38.62
N ARG A 177 -73.95 14.35 39.12
CA ARG A 177 -73.96 15.00 40.45
C ARG A 177 -75.00 16.11 40.54
N THR A 178 -75.10 16.93 39.50
CA THR A 178 -76.08 18.03 39.43
C THR A 178 -77.49 17.46 39.45
N ARG A 179 -77.78 16.46 38.61
CA ARG A 179 -79.07 15.76 38.58
C ARG A 179 -79.45 15.20 39.95
N MET A 180 -78.52 14.55 40.64
CA MET A 180 -78.75 14.04 42.00
C MET A 180 -79.01 15.15 43.02
N ALA A 181 -78.28 16.26 42.96
CA ALA A 181 -78.50 17.40 43.85
C ALA A 181 -79.88 18.04 43.63
N VAL A 182 -80.28 18.20 42.36
CA VAL A 182 -81.60 18.73 41.97
C VAL A 182 -82.71 17.80 42.48
N LEU A 183 -82.60 16.49 42.22
CA LEU A 183 -83.56 15.50 42.70
C LEU A 183 -83.68 15.51 44.23
N ASN A 184 -82.56 15.60 44.95
CA ASN A 184 -82.55 15.67 46.41
C ASN A 184 -83.27 16.92 46.93
N LEU A 185 -82.98 18.10 46.36
CA LEU A 185 -83.65 19.36 46.73
C LEU A 185 -85.15 19.30 46.43
N PHE A 186 -85.51 18.76 45.28
CA PHE A 186 -86.89 18.58 44.87
C PHE A 186 -87.68 17.66 45.80
N GLN A 187 -87.09 16.53 46.20
CA GLN A 187 -87.68 15.63 47.18
C GLN A 187 -87.92 16.37 48.52
N LEU A 188 -86.98 17.22 48.95
CA LEU A 188 -87.14 18.05 50.16
C LEU A 188 -88.32 19.03 50.04
N VAL A 189 -88.44 19.73 48.91
CA VAL A 189 -89.56 20.64 48.63
C VAL A 189 -90.89 19.89 48.66
N ARG A 190 -90.96 18.72 48.03
CA ARG A 190 -92.17 17.87 48.02
C ARG A 190 -92.55 17.39 49.41
N MET A 191 -91.57 16.97 50.23
CA MET A 191 -91.82 16.61 51.63
C MET A 191 -92.45 17.76 52.41
N ARG A 192 -92.01 19.00 52.17
CA ARG A 192 -92.54 20.19 52.87
C ARG A 192 -93.93 20.60 52.38
N GLN A 193 -94.25 20.40 51.10
CA GLN A 193 -95.56 20.70 50.52
C GLN A 193 -96.59 19.56 50.67
N ARG A 194 -96.18 18.38 51.17
CA ARG A 194 -97.01 17.15 51.27
C ARG A 194 -97.64 16.71 49.94
N GLN A 195 -96.92 16.87 48.83
CA GLN A 195 -97.38 16.47 47.50
C GLN A 195 -96.79 15.11 47.07
N PRO A 196 -97.56 14.22 46.40
CA PRO A 196 -97.05 12.95 45.88
C PRO A 196 -96.11 13.13 44.67
N LEU A 197 -95.30 12.10 44.39
CA LEU A 197 -94.32 12.13 43.30
C LEU A 197 -95.02 12.13 41.93
N ALA A 198 -95.08 13.26 41.23
CA ALA A 198 -95.77 13.40 39.94
C ALA A 198 -94.85 13.59 38.72
N LEU A 199 -93.56 13.84 38.93
CA LEU A 199 -92.57 14.02 37.85
C LEU A 199 -91.61 12.84 37.84
N ASP A 200 -91.14 12.50 36.64
CA ASP A 200 -90.18 11.43 36.43
C ASP A 200 -88.83 11.74 37.08
N VAL A 201 -88.10 10.68 37.44
CA VAL A 201 -86.79 10.78 38.09
C VAL A 201 -85.75 11.38 37.14
N GLU A 202 -85.89 11.18 35.84
CA GLU A 202 -84.96 11.71 34.83
C GLU A 202 -85.29 13.15 34.38
N ASP A 203 -86.48 13.67 34.70
CA ASP A 203 -86.89 15.04 34.35
C ASP A 203 -86.28 16.09 35.29
N THR A 204 -84.98 16.31 35.13
CA THR A 204 -84.23 17.23 36.00
C THR A 204 -84.59 18.70 35.79
N GLU A 205 -85.08 19.07 34.62
CA GLU A 205 -85.51 20.45 34.33
C GLU A 205 -86.83 20.75 35.04
N GLY A 206 -87.82 19.85 34.95
CA GLY A 206 -89.08 19.98 35.68
C GLY A 206 -88.87 19.98 37.20
N GLN A 207 -87.96 19.13 37.70
CA GLN A 207 -87.59 19.12 39.12
C GLN A 207 -86.99 20.45 39.58
N LEU A 208 -86.07 21.04 38.79
CA LEU A 208 -85.43 22.32 39.12
C LEU A 208 -86.45 23.47 39.11
N GLU A 209 -87.36 23.50 38.12
CA GLU A 209 -88.39 24.55 38.03
C GLU A 209 -89.34 24.50 39.24
N GLN A 210 -89.71 23.31 39.72
CA GLN A 210 -90.54 23.18 40.92
C GLN A 210 -89.80 23.64 42.19
N VAL A 211 -88.49 23.37 42.30
CA VAL A 211 -87.65 23.90 43.39
C VAL A 211 -87.55 25.42 43.33
N LYS A 212 -87.36 25.99 42.13
CA LYS A 212 -87.29 27.44 41.90
C LYS A 212 -88.59 28.14 42.27
N LEU A 213 -89.74 27.65 41.80
CA LEU A 213 -91.06 28.21 42.13
C LEU A 213 -91.28 28.22 43.64
N PHE A 214 -90.94 27.12 44.33
CA PHE A 214 -91.04 27.08 45.78
C PHE A 214 -90.15 28.10 46.50
N ILE A 215 -88.90 28.29 46.05
CA ILE A 215 -88.01 29.30 46.64
C ILE A 215 -88.55 30.71 46.39
N LEU A 216 -89.10 30.99 45.21
CA LEU A 216 -89.71 32.28 44.89
C LEU A 216 -90.96 32.54 45.74
N ASP A 217 -91.83 31.55 45.91
CA ASP A 217 -93.00 31.64 46.77
C ASP A 217 -92.60 31.87 48.25
N LEU A 218 -91.59 31.13 48.74
CA LEU A 218 -91.02 31.36 50.07
C LEU A 218 -90.44 32.78 50.20
N SER A 219 -89.74 33.27 49.18
CA SER A 219 -89.15 34.61 49.21
C SER A 219 -90.21 35.70 49.17
N ALA A 220 -91.28 35.52 48.40
CA ALA A 220 -92.42 36.43 48.34
C ALA A 220 -93.22 36.44 49.66
N THR A 221 -93.40 35.28 50.30
CA THR A 221 -94.02 35.19 51.63
C THR A 221 -93.13 35.81 52.71
N LEU A 222 -91.81 35.65 52.65
CA LEU A 222 -90.88 36.31 53.57
C LEU A 222 -90.81 37.83 53.35
N ALA A 223 -90.87 38.30 52.10
CA ALA A 223 -90.87 39.73 51.77
C ALA A 223 -92.19 40.42 52.16
N SER A 224 -93.29 39.68 52.24
CA SER A 224 -94.58 40.18 52.72
C SER A 224 -94.73 40.12 54.26
N LEU A 225 -93.74 39.62 54.99
CA LEU A 225 -93.66 39.77 56.45
C LEU A 225 -93.11 41.16 56.82
N PRO A 226 -93.81 41.97 57.63
CA PRO A 226 -93.31 43.28 58.02
C PRO A 226 -92.07 43.15 58.93
N GLN A 227 -91.01 43.95 58.70
CA GLN A 227 -89.82 44.08 59.57
C GLN A 227 -90.15 44.73 60.93
N THR A 228 -91.13 44.20 61.66
CA THR A 228 -91.56 44.70 62.96
C THR A 228 -91.52 43.54 63.94
N GLN A 229 -90.34 43.23 64.46
CA GLN A 229 -90.07 42.73 65.82
C GLN A 229 -88.54 42.62 66.05
N LEU A 230 -87.85 43.77 66.03
CA LEU A 230 -86.54 43.92 66.71
C LEU A 230 -86.47 45.17 67.60
N VAL A 231 -87.61 45.82 67.87
CA VAL A 231 -87.74 46.85 68.90
C VAL A 231 -89.10 46.64 69.59
N ALA A 232 -89.20 45.67 70.50
CA ALA A 232 -90.19 45.63 71.60
C ALA A 232 -90.01 44.39 72.50
N SER A 233 -88.83 44.24 73.10
CA SER A 233 -88.69 43.69 74.46
C SER A 233 -87.29 44.03 75.02
N ALA A 234 -86.93 45.32 74.91
CA ALA A 234 -86.10 45.95 75.93
C ALA A 234 -87.08 46.43 77.02
N SER A 235 -87.30 45.59 78.04
CA SER A 235 -87.76 45.90 79.39
C SER A 235 -87.55 44.66 80.24
#